data_AF-A0A1Q8QAY8-F1
#
_entry.id   AF-A0A1Q8QAY8-F1
#
_cell.length_a   1.000
_cell.length_b   1.000
_cell.length_c   1.000
_cell.angle_alpha   90.00
_cell.angle_beta   90.00
_cell.angle_gamma   90.00
#
_symmetry.space_group_name_H-M   'P 1'
#
loop_
_entity.id
_entity.type
_entity.pdbx_description
1 polymer ?
#
loop_
_entity_poly.entity_id
_entity_poly.type
_entity_poly.pdbx_seq_one_letter_code
_entity_poly.pdbx_strand_id
1 'polypeptide(L)'
;MPARKHFSFLAKFLLALTSRHGIIAFNIFLTALSAISLWVMIPMIYDTASHTAELENISEYLGVIFIGYGVAIEERQSFMGIFKLYPEFQTPFQSRIDHICHEYGLCYLLLGLFMEICVACIKIPDAIIDTDHIEDVFFSISALFLFVSAALMIYQSWILLLARGDAKKSYPSM
;
A
#
# COMPACT_ATOMS: atom_id res chain seq x y z
N MET A 1 9.72 -16.24 33.59
CA MET A 1 8.64 -15.35 33.07
C MET A 1 9.17 -14.15 32.24
N PRO A 2 9.91 -14.36 31.13
CA PRO A 2 10.31 -13.26 30.22
C PRO A 2 9.30 -12.95 29.09
N ALA A 3 8.44 -13.92 28.72
CA ALA A 3 7.52 -13.80 27.57
C ALA A 3 6.47 -12.68 27.68
N ARG A 4 6.05 -12.32 28.90
CA ARG A 4 5.00 -11.31 29.12
C ARG A 4 5.45 -9.87 28.80
N LYS A 5 6.75 -9.57 28.95
CA LYS A 5 7.31 -8.24 28.62
C LYS A 5 7.51 -8.04 27.12
N HIS A 6 8.00 -9.05 26.40
CA HIS A 6 8.17 -8.99 24.95
C HIS A 6 6.82 -8.85 24.21
N PHE A 7 5.79 -9.57 24.68
CA PHE A 7 4.44 -9.42 24.15
C PHE A 7 3.90 -7.98 24.29
N SER A 8 4.21 -7.31 25.41
CA SER A 8 3.79 -5.92 25.63
C SER A 8 4.48 -4.92 24.71
N PHE A 9 5.76 -5.11 24.38
CA PHE A 9 6.49 -4.24 23.47
C PHE A 9 6.03 -4.41 22.02
N LEU A 10 5.91 -5.66 21.56
CA LEU A 10 5.42 -5.98 20.21
C LEU A 10 4.01 -5.43 19.99
N ALA A 11 3.10 -5.64 20.95
CA ALA A 11 1.74 -5.12 20.90
C ALA A 11 1.69 -3.59 20.74
N LYS A 12 2.51 -2.85 21.50
CA LYS A 12 2.59 -1.37 21.39
C LYS A 12 3.16 -0.94 20.05
N PHE A 13 4.16 -1.64 19.54
CA PHE A 13 4.75 -1.36 18.24
C PHE A 13 3.75 -1.59 17.11
N LEU A 14 3.06 -2.73 17.11
CA LEU A 14 2.01 -3.04 16.14
C LEU A 14 0.85 -2.03 16.22
N LEU A 15 0.41 -1.68 17.44
CA LEU A 15 -0.60 -0.63 17.65
C LEU A 15 -0.16 0.72 17.07
N ALA A 16 1.11 1.08 17.21
CA ALA A 16 1.63 2.33 16.66
C ALA A 16 1.63 2.29 15.13
N LEU A 17 2.10 1.20 14.52
CA LEU A 17 2.13 1.01 13.07
C LEU A 17 0.74 0.98 12.45
N THR A 18 -0.21 0.26 13.05
CA THR A 18 -1.59 0.14 12.57
C THR A 18 -2.50 1.27 13.08
N SER A 19 -1.97 2.21 13.86
CA SER A 19 -2.73 3.40 14.26
C SER A 19 -3.00 4.30 13.07
N ARG A 20 -4.04 5.15 13.17
CA ARG A 20 -4.31 6.20 12.18
C ARG A 20 -3.05 6.98 11.79
N HIS A 21 -2.26 7.42 12.78
CA HIS A 21 -1.07 8.22 12.51
C HIS A 21 0.07 7.39 11.91
N GLY A 22 0.20 6.12 12.29
CA GLY A 22 1.15 5.18 11.67
C GLY A 22 0.84 4.96 10.19
N ILE A 23 -0.43 4.72 9.87
CA ILE A 23 -0.92 4.56 8.50
C ILE A 23 -0.67 5.83 7.68
N ILE A 24 -1.02 7.01 8.21
CA ILE A 24 -0.76 8.30 7.54
C ILE A 24 0.74 8.50 7.30
N ALA A 25 1.58 8.24 8.30
CA ALA A 25 3.03 8.40 8.16
C ALA A 25 3.60 7.47 7.07
N PHE A 26 3.13 6.23 7.02
CA PHE A 26 3.55 5.28 5.99
C PHE A 26 3.04 5.68 4.60
N ASN A 27 1.80 6.14 4.49
CA ASN A 27 1.26 6.69 3.24
C ASN A 27 2.06 7.88 2.74
N ILE A 28 2.46 8.82 3.61
CA ILE A 28 3.31 9.95 3.23
C ILE A 28 4.67 9.47 2.72
N PHE A 29 5.28 8.52 3.42
CA PHE A 29 6.54 7.91 3.01
C PHE A 29 6.44 7.24 1.62
N LEU A 30 5.42 6.40 1.42
CA LEU A 30 5.19 5.72 0.14
C LEU A 30 4.81 6.69 -0.98
N THR A 31 4.08 7.76 -0.67
CA THR A 31 3.77 8.83 -1.63
C THR A 31 5.05 9.52 -2.10
N ALA A 32 5.95 9.86 -1.16
CA ALA A 32 7.22 10.48 -1.50
C ALA A 32 8.11 9.55 -2.33
N LEU A 33 8.18 8.27 -1.95
CA LEU A 33 8.89 7.25 -2.72
C LEU A 33 8.31 7.14 -4.14
N SER A 34 6.98 7.07 -4.27
CA SER A 34 6.29 7.01 -5.57
C SER A 34 6.57 8.24 -6.43
N ALA A 35 6.57 9.43 -5.84
CA ALA A 35 6.86 10.68 -6.55
C ALA A 35 8.30 10.72 -7.07
N ILE A 36 9.27 10.28 -6.26
CA ILE A 36 10.69 10.18 -6.68
C ILE A 36 10.82 9.16 -7.80
N SER A 37 10.20 7.99 -7.66
CA SER A 37 10.23 6.95 -8.70
C SER A 37 9.60 7.42 -10.00
N LEU A 38 8.46 8.11 -9.96
CA LEU A 38 7.85 8.70 -11.17
C LEU A 38 8.77 9.75 -11.82
N TRP A 39 9.41 10.59 -11.01
CA TRP A 39 10.36 11.59 -11.50
C TRP A 39 11.53 10.96 -12.27
N VAL A 40 11.97 9.76 -11.84
CA VAL A 40 13.04 8.99 -12.50
C VAL A 40 12.52 8.20 -13.69
N MET A 41 11.36 7.54 -13.57
CA MET A 41 10.80 6.68 -14.62
C MET A 41 10.36 7.46 -15.86
N ILE A 42 9.72 8.63 -15.69
CA ILE A 42 9.17 9.40 -16.83
C ILE A 42 10.22 9.68 -17.92
N PRO A 43 11.42 10.23 -17.64
CA PRO A 43 12.42 10.44 -18.68
C PRO A 43 12.95 9.12 -19.27
N MET A 44 13.09 8.06 -18.46
CA MET A 44 13.55 6.75 -18.91
C MET A 44 12.58 6.08 -19.90
N ILE A 45 11.27 6.30 -19.74
CA ILE A 45 10.25 5.74 -20.65
C ILE A 45 10.42 6.28 -22.09
N TYR A 46 10.88 7.52 -22.26
CA TYR A 46 11.13 8.08 -23.61
C TYR A 46 12.33 7.44 -24.32
N ASP A 47 13.20 6.75 -23.59
CA ASP A 47 14.34 5.98 -24.10
C ASP A 47 14.37 4.61 -23.42
N THR A 48 13.25 3.89 -23.54
CA THR A 48 13.02 2.63 -22.82
C THR A 48 14.09 1.60 -23.14
N ALA A 49 14.49 1.47 -24.42
CA ALA A 49 15.46 0.47 -24.89
C ALA A 49 16.83 0.55 -24.18
N SER A 50 17.21 1.71 -23.63
CA SER A 50 18.46 1.86 -22.88
C SER A 50 18.28 1.72 -21.36
N HIS A 51 17.04 1.68 -20.86
CA HIS A 51 16.70 1.69 -19.43
C HIS A 51 15.72 0.57 -19.01
N THR A 52 15.41 -0.41 -19.87
CA THR A 52 14.45 -1.49 -19.60
C THR A 52 14.67 -2.11 -18.22
N ALA A 53 15.88 -2.61 -17.94
CA ALA A 53 16.19 -3.25 -16.66
C ALA A 53 15.96 -2.34 -15.44
N GLU A 54 16.19 -1.03 -15.55
CA GLU A 54 15.97 -0.08 -14.46
C GLU A 54 14.47 0.15 -14.24
N LEU A 55 13.70 0.32 -15.33
CA LEU A 55 12.24 0.47 -15.30
C LEU A 55 11.53 -0.77 -14.76
N GLU A 56 12.01 -1.97 -15.12
CA GLU A 56 11.54 -3.25 -14.58
C GLU A 56 11.75 -3.29 -13.06
N ASN A 57 12.97 -3.05 -12.60
CA ASN A 57 13.31 -3.12 -11.17
C ASN A 57 12.48 -2.12 -10.35
N ILE A 58 12.33 -0.89 -10.83
CA ILE A 58 11.50 0.11 -10.13
C ILE A 58 10.04 -0.35 -10.05
N SER A 59 9.49 -0.81 -11.17
CA SER A 59 8.09 -1.26 -11.25
C SER A 59 7.84 -2.48 -10.37
N GLU A 60 8.73 -3.47 -10.38
CA GLU A 60 8.60 -4.69 -9.56
C GLU A 60 8.74 -4.38 -8.07
N TYR A 61 9.79 -3.65 -7.66
CA TYR A 61 9.97 -3.39 -6.23
C TYR A 61 8.84 -2.55 -5.65
N LEU A 62 8.30 -1.58 -6.39
CA LEU A 62 7.12 -0.83 -5.97
C LEU A 62 5.85 -1.68 -6.00
N GLY A 63 5.69 -2.54 -7.00
CA GLY A 63 4.60 -3.51 -7.09
C GLY A 63 4.54 -4.38 -5.84
N VAL A 64 5.65 -5.02 -5.48
CA VAL A 64 5.79 -5.83 -4.25
C VAL A 64 5.49 -5.01 -2.99
N ILE A 65 6.01 -3.78 -2.89
CA ILE A 65 5.74 -2.91 -1.73
C ILE A 65 4.23 -2.61 -1.61
N PHE A 66 3.56 -2.29 -2.71
CA PHE A 66 2.13 -2.00 -2.71
C PHE A 66 1.26 -3.22 -2.43
N ILE A 67 1.64 -4.40 -2.92
CA ILE A 67 0.99 -5.66 -2.57
C ILE A 67 1.12 -5.91 -1.07
N GLY A 68 2.35 -5.89 -0.54
CA GLY A 68 2.60 -6.16 0.88
C GLY A 68 1.92 -5.14 1.81
N TYR A 69 1.99 -3.85 1.46
CA TYR A 69 1.31 -2.80 2.21
C TYR A 69 -0.22 -2.91 2.09
N GLY A 70 -0.72 -3.19 0.88
CA GLY A 70 -2.13 -3.40 0.60
C GLY A 70 -2.72 -4.50 1.47
N VAL A 71 -2.09 -5.67 1.51
CA VAL A 71 -2.46 -6.78 2.42
C VAL A 71 -2.43 -6.33 3.89
N ALA A 72 -1.36 -5.66 4.32
CA ALA A 72 -1.20 -5.25 5.72
C ALA A 72 -2.32 -4.33 6.21
N ILE A 73 -2.78 -3.42 5.33
CA ILE A 73 -3.85 -2.46 5.63
C ILE A 73 -5.23 -3.08 5.43
N GLU A 74 -5.42 -3.88 4.38
CA GLU A 74 -6.69 -4.54 4.08
C GLU A 74 -7.10 -5.51 5.19
N GLU A 75 -6.15 -6.33 5.65
CA GLU A 75 -6.34 -7.29 6.73
C GLU A 75 -6.10 -6.69 8.13
N ARG A 76 -6.11 -5.36 8.28
CA ARG A 76 -5.81 -4.70 9.55
C ARG A 76 -6.63 -5.27 10.72
N GLN A 77 -7.93 -5.46 10.52
CA GLN A 77 -8.82 -6.02 11.55
C GLN A 77 -8.38 -7.44 11.95
N SER A 78 -8.08 -8.29 10.97
CA SER A 78 -7.59 -9.66 11.19
C SER A 78 -6.25 -9.68 11.91
N PHE A 79 -5.30 -8.83 11.52
CA PHE A 79 -4.01 -8.66 12.21
C PHE A 79 -4.21 -8.28 13.68
N MET A 80 -5.07 -7.29 13.95
CA MET A 80 -5.36 -6.85 15.33
C MET A 80 -6.02 -7.97 16.15
N GLY A 81 -6.84 -8.83 15.54
CA GLY A 81 -7.40 -10.03 16.16
C GLY A 81 -6.35 -11.10 16.48
N ILE A 82 -5.47 -11.42 15.53
CA ILE A 82 -4.39 -12.43 15.71
C ILE A 82 -3.46 -12.05 16.86
N PHE A 83 -3.13 -10.77 17.00
CA PHE A 83 -2.28 -10.27 18.08
C PHE A 83 -3.03 -10.02 19.40
N LYS A 84 -4.31 -10.43 19.49
CA LYS A 84 -5.17 -10.27 20.68
C LYS A 84 -5.30 -8.81 21.15
N LEU A 85 -5.22 -7.87 20.22
CA LEU A 85 -5.45 -6.45 20.47
C LEU A 85 -6.95 -6.14 20.43
N TYR A 86 -7.71 -6.86 19.62
CA TYR A 86 -9.17 -6.83 19.63
C TYR A 86 -9.73 -7.98 20.48
N PRO A 87 -10.85 -7.76 21.21
CA PRO A 87 -11.71 -6.55 21.17
C PRO A 87 -11.29 -5.40 22.10
N GLU A 88 -10.24 -5.55 22.92
CA GLU A 88 -9.85 -4.56 23.95
C GLU A 88 -9.67 -3.14 23.39
N PHE A 89 -9.00 -3.01 22.24
CA PHE A 89 -8.78 -1.73 21.57
C PHE A 89 -9.80 -1.41 20.47
N GLN A 90 -10.83 -2.24 20.28
CA GLN A 90 -11.82 -2.10 19.20
C GLN A 90 -12.92 -1.10 19.59
N THR A 91 -12.66 0.18 19.34
CA THR A 91 -13.66 1.24 19.49
C THR A 91 -14.45 1.44 18.19
N PRO A 92 -15.64 2.08 18.21
CA PRO A 92 -16.37 2.42 16.99
C PRO A 92 -15.53 3.25 16.00
N PHE A 93 -14.66 4.12 16.54
CA PHE A 93 -13.70 4.85 15.72
C PHE A 93 -12.71 3.92 15.03
N GLN A 94 -12.18 2.92 15.74
CA GLN A 94 -11.24 1.95 15.18
C GLN A 94 -11.89 1.08 14.09
N SER A 95 -13.15 0.64 14.28
CA SER A 95 -13.88 -0.07 13.21
C SER A 95 -14.14 0.77 11.97
N ARG A 96 -14.33 2.09 12.14
CA ARG A 96 -14.38 3.01 10.99
C ARG A 96 -13.03 3.07 10.26
N ILE A 97 -11.93 3.10 11.01
CA ILE A 97 -10.58 3.04 10.41
C ILE A 97 -10.38 1.70 9.69
N ASP A 98 -10.79 0.58 10.28
CA ASP A 98 -10.74 -0.75 9.63
C ASP A 98 -11.45 -0.76 8.28
N HIS A 99 -12.67 -0.20 8.20
CA HIS A 99 -13.42 -0.13 6.95
C HIS A 99 -12.71 0.70 5.86
N ILE A 100 -12.17 1.86 6.23
CA ILE A 100 -11.37 2.69 5.30
C ILE A 100 -10.11 1.92 4.87
N CYS A 101 -9.47 1.21 5.79
CA CYS A 101 -8.27 0.45 5.50
C CYS A 101 -8.56 -0.73 4.56
N HIS A 102 -9.68 -1.44 4.76
CA HIS A 102 -10.10 -2.55 3.92
C HIS A 102 -10.23 -2.15 2.44
N GLU A 103 -10.98 -1.09 2.16
CA GLU A 103 -11.20 -0.62 0.78
C GLU A 103 -9.90 -0.19 0.08
N TYR A 104 -9.10 0.65 0.74
CA TYR A 104 -7.87 1.18 0.14
C TYR A 104 -6.75 0.14 0.08
N GLY A 105 -6.67 -0.74 1.07
CA GLY A 105 -5.71 -1.84 1.07
C GLY A 105 -5.91 -2.75 -0.13
N LEU A 106 -7.17 -3.06 -0.47
CA LEU A 106 -7.51 -3.79 -1.70
C LEU A 106 -7.07 -3.02 -2.96
N CYS A 107 -7.27 -1.71 -3.01
CA CYS A 107 -6.81 -0.89 -4.15
C CYS A 107 -5.29 -0.97 -4.34
N TYR A 108 -4.50 -0.79 -3.27
CA TYR A 108 -3.04 -0.86 -3.36
C TYR A 108 -2.55 -2.25 -3.78
N LEU A 109 -3.19 -3.30 -3.26
CA LEU A 109 -2.89 -4.68 -3.63
C LEU A 109 -3.09 -4.91 -5.12
N LEU A 110 -4.25 -4.50 -5.66
CA LEU A 110 -4.57 -4.68 -7.07
C LEU A 110 -3.67 -3.83 -7.98
N LEU A 111 -3.41 -2.58 -7.63
CA LEU A 111 -2.54 -1.70 -8.42
C LEU A 111 -1.10 -2.22 -8.44
N GLY A 112 -0.56 -2.67 -7.30
CA GLY A 112 0.76 -3.30 -7.23
C GLY A 112 0.83 -4.59 -8.05
N LEU A 113 -0.23 -5.42 -8.00
CA LEU A 113 -0.33 -6.63 -8.82
C LEU A 113 -0.35 -6.30 -10.32
N PHE A 114 -1.07 -5.26 -10.74
CA PHE A 114 -1.07 -4.87 -12.15
C PHE A 114 0.26 -4.29 -12.62
N MET A 115 1.02 -3.62 -11.75
CA MET A 115 2.40 -3.21 -12.06
C MET A 115 3.30 -4.42 -12.33
N GLU A 116 3.25 -5.45 -11.46
CA GLU A 116 3.98 -6.71 -11.65
C GLU A 116 3.58 -7.41 -12.97
N ILE A 117 2.28 -7.43 -13.29
CA ILE A 117 1.80 -8.01 -14.54
C ILE A 117 2.36 -7.26 -15.75
N CYS A 118 2.44 -5.93 -15.72
CA CYS A 118 3.03 -5.15 -16.81
C CYS A 118 4.49 -5.55 -17.06
N VAL A 119 5.27 -5.72 -15.98
CA VAL A 119 6.68 -6.16 -16.10
C VAL A 119 6.78 -7.60 -16.58
N ALA A 120 5.93 -8.50 -16.08
CA ALA A 120 5.90 -9.89 -16.53
C ALA A 120 5.54 -10.01 -18.03
N CYS A 121 4.70 -9.12 -18.55
CA CYS A 121 4.38 -9.02 -19.97
C CYS A 121 5.54 -8.53 -20.84
N ILE A 122 6.61 -7.99 -20.25
CA ILE A 122 7.85 -7.65 -20.96
C ILE A 122 8.86 -8.79 -20.78
N LYS A 123 9.19 -9.15 -19.53
CA LYS A 123 10.23 -10.14 -19.21
C LYS A 123 10.00 -11.51 -19.81
N ILE A 124 8.75 -12.00 -19.83
CA ILE A 124 8.45 -13.35 -20.31
C ILE A 124 8.57 -13.42 -21.83
N PRO A 125 7.95 -12.51 -22.62
CA PRO A 125 8.18 -12.46 -24.06
C PRO A 125 9.64 -12.23 -24.43
N ASP A 126 10.35 -11.32 -23.76
CA ASP A 126 11.75 -10.99 -24.09
C ASP A 126 12.69 -12.20 -24.02
N ALA A 127 12.38 -13.13 -23.11
CA ALA A 127 13.09 -14.40 -23.00
C ALA A 127 12.87 -15.36 -24.20
N ILE A 128 11.91 -15.08 -25.08
CA ILE A 128 11.46 -15.96 -26.16
C ILE A 128 11.57 -15.27 -27.54
N ILE A 129 11.20 -13.99 -27.64
CA ILE A 129 11.16 -13.16 -28.85
C ILE A 129 11.53 -11.73 -28.43
N ASP A 130 12.37 -11.08 -29.23
CA ASP A 130 12.75 -9.67 -29.03
C ASP A 130 11.50 -8.77 -28.96
N THR A 131 11.32 -8.10 -27.81
CA THR A 131 10.11 -7.30 -27.49
C THR A 131 10.25 -5.83 -27.84
N ASP A 132 11.28 -5.48 -28.60
CA ASP A 132 11.62 -4.13 -29.03
C ASP A 132 10.35 -3.32 -29.40
N HIS A 133 10.20 -2.17 -28.73
CA HIS A 133 9.14 -1.15 -28.90
C HIS A 133 7.77 -1.36 -28.25
N ILE A 134 7.50 -2.44 -27.51
CA ILE A 134 6.22 -2.59 -26.76
C ILE A 134 6.38 -2.21 -25.28
N GLU A 135 7.61 -2.20 -24.80
CA GLU A 135 7.98 -1.97 -23.40
C GLU A 135 7.57 -0.58 -22.90
N ASP A 136 7.66 0.43 -23.75
CA ASP A 136 7.29 1.83 -23.44
C ASP A 136 5.82 1.94 -23.03
N VAL A 137 4.93 1.19 -23.70
CA VAL A 137 3.50 1.12 -23.38
C VAL A 137 3.29 0.50 -22.00
N PHE A 138 3.91 -0.64 -21.72
CA PHE A 138 3.75 -1.33 -20.44
C PHE A 138 4.35 -0.55 -19.27
N PHE A 139 5.51 0.08 -19.44
CA PHE A 139 6.08 0.95 -18.41
C PHE A 139 5.28 2.24 -18.22
N SER A 140 4.69 2.80 -19.28
CA SER A 140 3.76 3.94 -19.17
C SER A 140 2.52 3.58 -18.34
N ILE A 141 1.97 2.38 -18.55
CA ILE A 141 0.83 1.87 -17.77
C ILE A 141 1.25 1.63 -16.31
N SER A 142 2.43 1.04 -16.07
CA SER A 142 2.99 0.87 -14.73
C SER A 142 3.15 2.21 -14.00
N ALA A 143 3.71 3.22 -14.68
CA ALA A 143 3.84 4.59 -14.16
C ALA A 143 2.47 5.22 -13.86
N LEU A 144 1.45 4.97 -14.69
CA LEU A 144 0.09 5.41 -14.40
C LEU A 144 -0.48 4.76 -13.13
N PHE A 145 -0.31 3.45 -12.94
CA PHE A 145 -0.73 2.78 -11.71
C PHE A 145 0.00 3.32 -10.48
N LEU A 146 1.30 3.59 -10.60
CA LEU A 146 2.09 4.22 -9.54
C LEU A 146 1.56 5.61 -9.18
N PHE A 147 1.22 6.42 -10.17
CA PHE A 147 0.61 7.74 -9.97
C PHE A 147 -0.75 7.64 -9.27
N VAL A 148 -1.61 6.72 -9.72
CA VAL A 148 -2.93 6.48 -9.09
C VAL A 148 -2.77 6.03 -7.64
N SER A 149 -1.83 5.12 -7.36
CA SER A 149 -1.52 4.68 -5.99
C SER A 149 -1.10 5.85 -5.10
N ALA A 150 -0.21 6.73 -5.58
CA ALA A 150 0.22 7.91 -4.85
C ALA A 150 -0.95 8.87 -4.57
N ALA A 151 -1.81 9.12 -5.55
CA ALA A 151 -3.01 9.96 -5.38
C ALA A 151 -3.98 9.36 -4.36
N LEU A 152 -4.20 8.04 -4.39
CA LEU A 152 -5.02 7.32 -3.42
C LEU A 152 -4.42 7.38 -2.01
N MET A 153 -3.11 7.29 -1.84
CA MET A 153 -2.44 7.43 -0.53
C MET A 153 -2.62 8.81 0.08
N ILE A 154 -2.53 9.86 -0.74
CA ILE A 154 -2.81 11.24 -0.30
C ILE A 154 -4.28 11.34 0.13
N TYR A 155 -5.20 10.83 -0.70
CA TYR A 155 -6.63 10.91 -0.43
C TYR A 155 -7.05 10.08 0.79
N GLN A 156 -6.53 8.87 0.96
CA GLN A 156 -6.74 8.05 2.15
C GLN A 156 -6.21 8.76 3.40
N SER A 157 -5.02 9.35 3.33
CA SER A 157 -4.44 10.11 4.44
C SER A 157 -5.33 11.29 4.83
N TRP A 158 -5.88 11.99 3.83
CA TRP A 158 -6.83 13.07 4.05
C TRP A 158 -8.12 12.60 4.72
N ILE A 159 -8.72 11.50 4.25
CA ILE A 159 -9.91 10.90 4.87
C ILE A 159 -9.62 10.47 6.31
N LEU A 160 -8.47 9.84 6.56
CA LEU A 160 -8.05 9.41 7.89
C LEU A 160 -7.89 10.62 8.83
N LEU A 161 -7.33 11.73 8.36
CA LEU A 161 -7.23 12.98 9.14
C LEU A 161 -8.60 13.56 9.48
N LEU A 162 -9.55 13.52 8.53
CA LEU A 162 -10.92 14.01 8.73
C LEU A 162 -11.79 13.05 9.54
N ALA A 163 -11.42 11.77 9.63
CA ALA A 163 -12.14 10.81 10.44
C ALA A 163 -12.15 11.25 11.92
N ARG A 164 -13.32 11.63 12.41
CA ARG A 164 -13.58 11.93 13.81
C ARG A 164 -14.19 10.72 14.48
N GLY A 165 -13.86 10.50 15.74
CA GLY A 165 -14.59 9.57 16.58
C GLY A 165 -15.97 10.17 16.85
N ASP A 166 -17.03 9.50 16.43
CA ASP A 166 -18.37 9.90 16.82
C ASP A 166 -18.47 9.80 18.34
N ALA A 167 -18.51 10.96 19.00
CA ALA A 167 -18.79 11.03 20.43
C ALA A 167 -20.25 10.61 20.63
N LYS A 168 -20.46 9.40 21.17
CA LYS A 168 -21.73 8.85 21.66
C LYS A 168 -22.92 8.93 20.68
N LYS A 169 -23.23 7.81 20.04
CA LYS A 169 -24.61 7.30 20.05
C LYS A 169 -24.64 6.07 20.94
N SER A 170 -25.04 6.24 22.21
CA SER A 170 -25.56 5.14 23.01
C SER A 170 -26.78 4.61 22.27
N TYR A 171 -26.67 3.42 21.67
CA TYR A 171 -27.85 2.66 21.33
C TYR A 171 -28.43 2.06 22.62
N PRO A 172 -29.73 2.18 22.87
CA PRO A 172 -30.36 1.49 23.99
C PRO A 172 -30.20 -0.02 23.78
N SER A 173 -29.81 -0.72 24.84
CA SER A 173 -29.83 -2.18 24.90
C SER A 173 -31.22 -2.70 24.56
N MET A 174 -31.32 -3.55 23.53
CA MET A 174 -32.41 -4.51 23.40
C MET A 174 -32.03 -5.79 24.13
#